data_AF-A0AAW2DLW9-F1
#
_entry.id   AF-A0AAW2DLW9-F1
#
_cell.length_a   1.000
_cell.length_b   1.000
_cell.length_c   1.000
_cell.angle_alpha   90.00
_cell.angle_beta   90.00
_cell.angle_gamma   90.00
#
_symmetry.space_group_name_H-M   'P 1'
#
loop_
_entity.id
_entity.type
_entity.pdbx_description
1 polymer ?
#
loop_
_entity_poly.entity_id
_entity_poly.type
_entity_poly.pdbx_seq_one_letter_code
_entity_poly.pdbx_strand_id
1 'polypeptide(L)'
;MNTTQRSESINAFFDSFVNSRTTLKDFVVKFSKAVDSRYKKERKEDFDSRHKTPSLVIGSKIEHQAASIYTRTIFSKFQKELVSSNHFTKEKVEKNGTFYRYKVTSSFDPDDAFIVKLNLESKVCECDYQLFEFMGIVCRHMLLIFQVKNIFQIPSHYILQRWTKEANKELKSVEYRSSFEDEHHMSRAL
;
A
#
# COMPACT_ATOMS: atom_id res chain seq x y z
N MET A 1 14.33 -5.81 -24.99
CA MET A 1 14.59 -6.17 -23.58
C MET A 1 13.61 -7.26 -23.19
N ASN A 2 14.07 -8.47 -22.90
CA ASN A 2 13.21 -9.55 -22.39
C ASN A 2 13.09 -9.39 -20.86
N THR A 3 11.87 -9.23 -20.35
CA THR A 3 11.63 -8.90 -18.93
C THR A 3 11.46 -10.19 -18.11
N THR A 4 12.57 -10.76 -17.63
CA THR A 4 12.58 -11.98 -16.77
C THR A 4 12.35 -11.70 -15.28
N GLN A 5 12.11 -10.44 -14.89
CA GLN A 5 11.98 -10.04 -13.48
C GLN A 5 10.90 -10.83 -12.71
N ARG A 6 9.81 -11.22 -13.39
CA ARG A 6 8.77 -12.07 -12.78
C ARG A 6 9.28 -13.48 -12.47
N SER A 7 9.97 -14.13 -13.42
CA SER A 7 10.58 -15.45 -13.21
C SER A 7 11.69 -15.40 -12.17
N GLU A 8 12.47 -14.32 -12.09
CA GLU A 8 13.54 -14.18 -11.09
C GLU A 8 12.97 -14.10 -9.66
N SER A 9 11.89 -13.36 -9.45
CA SER A 9 11.27 -13.24 -8.13
C SER A 9 10.68 -14.55 -7.61
N ILE A 10 10.08 -15.34 -8.51
CA ILE A 10 9.48 -16.62 -8.15
C ILE A 10 10.57 -17.69 -7.98
N ASN A 11 11.61 -17.67 -8.82
CA ASN A 11 12.76 -18.56 -8.68
C ASN A 11 13.47 -18.32 -7.34
N ALA A 12 13.76 -17.06 -6.99
CA ALA A 12 14.37 -16.70 -5.71
C ALA A 12 13.55 -17.18 -4.50
N PHE A 13 12.22 -17.19 -4.60
CA PHE A 13 11.37 -17.75 -3.55
C PHE A 13 11.54 -19.27 -3.41
N PHE A 14 11.57 -19.98 -4.54
CA PHE A 14 11.68 -21.44 -4.58
C PHE A 14 13.10 -21.99 -4.41
N ASP A 15 14.15 -21.19 -4.58
CA ASP A 15 15.56 -21.60 -4.41
C ASP A 15 15.85 -22.15 -3.01
N SER A 16 15.10 -21.70 -1.99
CA SER A 16 15.20 -22.23 -0.63
C SER A 16 14.51 -23.60 -0.43
N PHE A 17 13.72 -24.05 -1.41
CA PHE A 17 12.94 -25.29 -1.35
C PHE A 17 13.41 -26.33 -2.38
N VAL A 18 13.83 -25.90 -3.57
CA VAL A 18 14.12 -26.73 -4.74
C VAL A 18 15.58 -26.54 -5.17
N ASN A 19 16.23 -27.61 -5.61
CA ASN A 19 17.58 -27.58 -6.17
C ASN A 19 17.69 -28.58 -7.33
N SER A 20 18.85 -28.62 -8.00
CA SER A 20 19.10 -29.48 -9.17
C SER A 20 18.95 -30.98 -8.92
N ARG A 21 18.90 -31.43 -7.66
CA ARG A 21 18.70 -32.85 -7.27
C ARG A 21 17.26 -33.16 -6.86
N THR A 22 16.35 -32.19 -6.92
CA THR A 22 14.96 -32.38 -6.52
C THR A 22 14.21 -33.13 -7.63
N THR A 23 13.70 -34.33 -7.32
CA THR A 23 12.89 -35.10 -8.26
C THR A 23 11.52 -34.44 -8.48
N LEU A 24 10.82 -34.80 -9.55
CA LEU A 24 9.47 -34.27 -9.81
C LEU A 24 8.48 -34.58 -8.67
N LYS A 25 8.56 -35.78 -8.08
CA LYS A 25 7.74 -36.16 -6.93
C LYS A 25 8.04 -35.29 -5.71
N ASP A 26 9.33 -35.06 -5.42
CA ASP A 26 9.75 -34.22 -4.30
C ASP A 26 9.40 -32.75 -4.55
N PHE A 27 9.43 -32.30 -5.80
CA PHE A 27 9.05 -30.96 -6.20
C PHE A 27 7.59 -30.66 -5.82
N VAL A 28 6.64 -31.56 -6.12
CA VAL A 28 5.22 -31.36 -5.76
C VAL A 28 5.07 -31.14 -4.25
N VAL A 29 5.72 -31.98 -3.44
CA VAL A 29 5.66 -31.87 -1.97
C VAL A 29 6.30 -30.57 -1.48
N LYS A 30 7.46 -30.20 -2.03
CA LYS A 30 8.19 -28.97 -1.66
C LYS A 30 7.45 -27.72 -2.11
N PHE A 31 6.78 -27.76 -3.25
CA PHE A 31 5.95 -26.68 -3.77
C PHE A 31 4.79 -26.41 -2.82
N SER A 32 4.03 -27.44 -2.43
CA SER A 32 2.96 -27.29 -1.44
C SER A 32 3.46 -26.68 -0.13
N LYS A 33 4.62 -27.14 0.38
CA LYS A 33 5.24 -26.55 1.58
C LYS A 33 5.64 -25.09 1.41
N ALA A 34 6.14 -24.71 0.24
CA ALA A 34 6.50 -23.33 -0.06
C ALA A 34 5.26 -22.44 -0.09
N VAL A 35 4.20 -22.89 -0.76
CA VAL A 35 2.90 -22.22 -0.78
C VAL A 35 2.33 -22.06 0.64
N ASP A 36 2.33 -23.12 1.46
CA ASP A 36 1.90 -23.05 2.86
C ASP A 36 2.72 -22.06 3.69
N SER A 37 4.03 -22.00 3.44
CA SER A 37 4.93 -21.04 4.09
C SER A 37 4.55 -19.59 3.75
N ARG A 38 4.17 -19.31 2.49
CA ARG A 38 3.65 -17.99 2.08
C ARG A 38 2.37 -17.65 2.82
N TYR A 39 1.39 -18.57 2.83
CA TYR A 39 0.13 -18.34 3.53
C TYR A 39 0.31 -18.17 5.05
N LYS A 40 1.23 -18.90 5.67
CA LYS A 40 1.56 -18.71 7.09
C LYS A 40 2.15 -17.32 7.35
N LYS A 41 3.05 -16.86 6.48
CA LYS A 41 3.64 -15.52 6.58
C LYS A 41 2.58 -14.44 6.41
N GLU A 42 1.73 -14.55 5.40
CA GLU A 42 0.62 -13.63 5.14
C GLU A 42 -0.33 -13.57 6.34
N ARG A 43 -0.77 -14.72 6.87
CA ARG A 43 -1.63 -14.77 8.07
C ARG A 43 -1.00 -14.08 9.27
N LYS A 44 0.31 -14.22 9.47
CA LYS A 44 1.04 -13.53 10.54
C LYS A 44 1.06 -12.02 10.31
N GLU A 45 1.30 -11.56 9.09
CA GLU A 45 1.32 -10.14 8.73
C GLU A 45 -0.07 -9.50 8.87
N ASP A 46 -1.13 -10.22 8.49
CA ASP A 46 -2.52 -9.83 8.69
C ASP A 46 -2.88 -9.74 10.17
N PHE A 47 -2.51 -10.77 10.94
CA PHE A 47 -2.71 -10.78 12.39
C PHE A 47 -2.00 -9.59 13.05
N ASP A 48 -0.73 -9.37 12.74
CA ASP A 48 0.05 -8.27 13.28
C ASP A 48 -0.54 -6.91 12.87
N SER A 49 -1.01 -6.76 11.64
CA SER A 49 -1.63 -5.51 11.16
C SER A 49 -2.95 -5.17 11.87
N ARG A 50 -3.69 -6.20 12.32
CA ARG A 50 -4.97 -6.05 13.02
C ARG A 50 -4.80 -5.86 14.53
N HIS A 51 -3.82 -6.53 15.13
CA HIS A 51 -3.71 -6.63 16.60
C HIS A 51 -2.55 -5.84 17.20
N LYS A 52 -1.60 -5.35 16.39
CA LYS A 52 -0.52 -4.48 16.87
C LYS A 52 -0.77 -3.04 16.46
N THR A 53 -0.79 -2.14 17.43
CA THR A 53 -0.84 -0.71 17.16
C THR A 53 0.51 -0.24 16.60
N PRO A 54 0.54 0.40 15.43
CA PRO A 54 1.78 0.98 14.90
C PRO A 54 2.27 2.13 15.80
N SER A 55 3.58 2.27 15.96
CA SER A 55 4.17 3.46 16.58
C SER A 55 4.00 4.67 15.67
N LEU A 56 3.52 5.78 16.22
CA LEU A 56 3.40 7.05 15.51
C LEU A 56 4.65 7.89 15.73
N VAL A 57 5.19 8.47 14.66
CA VAL A 57 6.41 9.27 14.72
C VAL A 57 6.07 10.75 14.91
N ILE A 58 5.04 11.25 14.21
CA ILE A 58 4.65 12.67 14.24
C ILE A 58 3.47 12.91 15.19
N GLY A 59 2.59 11.91 15.36
CA GLY A 59 1.38 12.01 16.18
C GLY A 59 0.28 12.88 15.54
N SER A 60 0.31 13.07 14.22
CA SER A 60 -0.65 13.92 13.52
C SER A 60 -1.98 13.19 13.25
N LYS A 61 -3.08 13.95 13.05
CA LYS A 61 -4.40 13.38 12.74
C LYS A 61 -4.39 12.49 11.48
N ILE A 62 -3.65 12.90 10.45
CA ILE A 62 -3.55 12.14 9.20
C ILE A 62 -2.77 10.84 9.40
N GLU A 63 -1.76 10.84 10.27
CA GLU A 63 -0.99 9.66 10.63
C GLU A 63 -1.83 8.67 11.44
N HIS A 64 -2.60 9.16 12.41
CA HIS A 64 -3.56 8.34 13.16
C HIS A 64 -4.59 7.67 12.24
N GLN A 65 -5.14 8.42 11.29
CA GLN A 65 -6.07 7.86 10.30
C GLN A 65 -5.40 6.81 9.42
N ALA A 66 -4.18 7.06 8.95
CA ALA A 66 -3.43 6.08 8.16
C ALA A 66 -3.18 4.79 8.95
N ALA A 67 -2.83 4.90 10.24
CA ALA A 67 -2.56 3.77 11.13
C ALA A 67 -3.82 2.92 11.40
N SER A 68 -5.00 3.53 11.42
CA SER A 68 -6.26 2.80 11.63
C SER A 68 -6.69 2.05 10.36
N ILE A 69 -6.48 2.64 9.18
CA ILE A 69 -7.01 2.12 7.90
C ILE A 69 -6.04 1.15 7.21
N TYR A 70 -4.76 1.50 7.10
CA TYR A 70 -3.81 0.76 6.27
C TYR A 70 -3.26 -0.51 6.94
N THR A 71 -2.90 -1.51 6.14
CA THR A 71 -2.07 -2.63 6.60
C THR A 71 -0.74 -2.10 7.14
N ARG A 72 -0.07 -2.86 8.02
CA ARG A 72 1.19 -2.42 8.65
C ARG A 72 2.25 -2.03 7.63
N THR A 73 2.37 -2.81 6.56
CA THR A 73 3.34 -2.57 5.48
C THR A 73 3.06 -1.26 4.74
N ILE A 74 1.79 -0.99 4.41
CA ILE A 74 1.43 0.26 3.73
C ILE A 74 1.53 1.45 4.67
N PHE A 75 1.11 1.31 5.93
CA PHE A 75 1.30 2.34 6.94
C PHE A 75 2.78 2.73 7.09
N SER A 76 3.71 1.78 7.16
CA SER A 76 5.14 2.11 7.22
C SER A 76 5.65 2.87 5.98
N LYS A 77 5.13 2.57 4.79
CA LYS A 77 5.47 3.34 3.57
C LYS A 77 4.91 4.76 3.64
N PHE A 78 3.63 4.89 4.02
CA PHE A 78 2.99 6.19 4.21
C PHE A 78 3.70 7.04 5.26
N GLN A 79 4.05 6.47 6.41
CA GLN A 79 4.74 7.17 7.49
C GLN A 79 6.12 7.66 7.05
N LYS A 80 6.85 6.89 6.22
CA LYS A 80 8.11 7.33 5.62
C LYS A 80 7.90 8.53 4.70
N GLU A 81 6.89 8.53 3.83
CA GLU A 81 6.55 9.69 3.00
C GLU A 81 6.16 10.90 3.86
N LEU A 82 5.39 10.70 4.92
CA LEU A 82 4.96 11.76 5.82
C LEU A 82 6.12 12.37 6.61
N VAL A 83 7.07 11.57 7.10
CA VAL A 83 8.27 12.10 7.74
C VAL A 83 9.14 12.84 6.72
N SER A 84 9.27 12.28 5.51
CA SER A 84 10.09 12.86 4.44
C SER A 84 9.55 14.19 3.93
N SER A 85 8.26 14.51 4.12
CA SER A 85 7.70 15.79 3.66
C SER A 85 8.34 17.00 4.35
N ASN A 86 8.90 16.82 5.55
CA ASN A 86 9.61 17.86 6.28
C ASN A 86 10.97 18.24 5.66
N HIS A 87 11.48 17.43 4.73
CA HIS A 87 12.71 17.71 3.98
C HIS A 87 12.48 18.58 2.75
N PHE A 88 11.26 19.08 2.55
CA PHE A 88 10.90 19.91 1.41
C PHE A 88 10.33 21.25 1.85
N THR A 89 10.61 22.27 1.03
CA THR A 89 10.01 23.59 1.14
C THR A 89 8.96 23.78 0.06
N LYS A 90 8.12 24.81 0.22
CA LYS A 90 7.01 25.09 -0.69
C LYS A 90 6.98 26.57 -1.03
N GLU A 91 6.74 26.85 -2.31
CA GLU A 91 6.49 28.17 -2.84
C GLU A 91 5.17 28.14 -3.60
N LYS A 92 4.27 29.09 -3.33
CA LYS A 92 3.01 29.19 -4.06
C LYS A 92 3.27 29.94 -5.36
N VAL A 93 3.09 29.25 -6.48
CA VAL A 93 3.29 29.80 -7.82
C VAL A 93 2.02 30.44 -8.34
N GLU A 94 0.85 29.86 -8.03
CA GLU A 94 -0.42 30.32 -8.59
C GLU A 94 -1.61 30.02 -7.67
N LYS A 95 -2.65 30.86 -7.78
CA LYS A 95 -3.95 30.66 -7.15
C LYS A 95 -5.06 31.19 -8.06
N ASN A 96 -5.95 30.30 -8.50
CA ASN A 96 -7.13 30.62 -9.31
C ASN A 96 -8.37 30.02 -8.63
N GLY A 97 -9.13 30.84 -7.89
CA GLY A 97 -10.27 30.37 -7.12
C GLY A 97 -9.88 29.30 -6.09
N THR A 98 -10.40 28.08 -6.28
CA THR A 98 -10.12 26.90 -5.44
C THR A 98 -8.87 26.12 -5.88
N PHE A 99 -8.29 26.45 -7.04
CA PHE A 99 -7.07 25.82 -7.55
C PHE A 99 -5.82 26.53 -7.06
N TYR A 100 -4.84 25.74 -6.64
CA TYR A 100 -3.53 26.17 -6.17
C TYR A 100 -2.44 25.41 -6.90
N ARG A 101 -1.36 26.10 -7.27
CA ARG A 101 -0.14 25.48 -7.80
C ARG A 101 1.04 25.86 -6.91
N TYR A 102 1.78 24.85 -6.48
CA TYR A 102 2.96 24.98 -5.64
C TYR A 102 4.17 24.41 -6.35
N LYS A 103 5.32 25.06 -6.20
CA LYS A 103 6.62 24.47 -6.43
C LYS A 103 7.13 23.93 -5.09
N VAL A 104 7.46 22.66 -5.05
CA VAL A 104 7.96 21.96 -3.87
C VAL A 104 9.40 21.56 -4.15
N THR A 105 10.35 22.04 -3.35
CA THR A 105 11.78 21.87 -3.60
C THR A 105 12.44 21.23 -2.39
N SER A 106 13.35 20.28 -2.63
CA SER A 106 14.15 19.68 -1.56
C SER A 106 14.94 20.75 -0.82
N SER A 107 15.00 20.61 0.51
CA SER A 107 15.82 21.48 1.36
C SER A 107 17.32 21.23 1.20
N PHE A 108 17.71 20.14 0.53
CA PHE A 108 19.10 19.71 0.37
C PHE A 108 19.61 19.85 -1.08
N ASP A 109 18.71 19.81 -2.06
CA ASP A 109 19.03 19.89 -3.48
C ASP A 109 18.03 20.82 -4.21
N PRO A 110 18.45 22.01 -4.64
CA PRO A 110 17.57 22.94 -5.35
C PRO A 110 17.07 22.44 -6.71
N ASP A 111 17.79 21.50 -7.34
CA ASP A 111 17.41 20.93 -8.63
C ASP A 111 16.32 19.84 -8.48
N ASP A 112 16.17 19.29 -7.26
CA ASP A 112 15.09 18.36 -6.89
C ASP A 112 13.81 19.14 -6.56
N ALA A 113 13.10 19.57 -7.61
CA ALA A 113 11.88 20.35 -7.52
C ALA A 113 10.70 19.73 -8.30
N PHE A 114 9.51 19.78 -7.71
CA PHE A 114 8.28 19.20 -8.25
C PHE A 114 7.14 20.21 -8.23
N ILE A 115 6.25 20.15 -9.22
CA ILE A 115 4.99 20.89 -9.17
C ILE A 115 3.93 20.04 -8.46
N VAL A 116 3.18 20.70 -7.59
CA VAL A 116 2.00 20.14 -6.93
C VAL A 116 0.80 21.03 -7.20
N LYS A 117 -0.27 20.45 -7.75
CA LYS A 117 -1.53 21.15 -8.04
C LYS A 117 -2.59 20.65 -7.07
N LEU A 118 -3.34 21.55 -6.45
CA LEU A 118 -4.42 21.20 -5.52
C LEU A 118 -5.69 21.95 -5.90
N ASN A 119 -6.79 21.23 -6.05
CA ASN A 119 -8.13 21.78 -5.96
C ASN A 119 -8.62 21.63 -4.51
N LEU A 120 -8.83 22.75 -3.81
CA LEU A 120 -9.14 22.73 -2.38
C LEU A 120 -10.55 22.20 -2.07
N GLU A 121 -11.49 22.39 -2.99
CA GLU A 121 -12.90 22.00 -2.80
C GLU A 121 -13.07 20.47 -2.93
N SER A 122 -12.58 19.91 -4.04
CA SER A 122 -12.57 18.47 -4.28
C SER A 122 -11.49 17.72 -3.47
N LYS A 123 -10.49 18.44 -2.96
CA LYS A 123 -9.27 17.92 -2.31
C LYS A 123 -8.42 17.02 -3.22
N VAL A 124 -8.62 17.11 -4.54
CA VAL A 124 -7.77 16.44 -5.53
C VAL A 124 -6.44 17.17 -5.63
N CYS A 125 -5.36 16.43 -5.48
CA CYS A 125 -3.98 16.87 -5.47
C CYS A 125 -3.15 16.03 -6.44
N GLU A 126 -2.42 16.69 -7.33
CA GLU A 126 -1.58 16.04 -8.35
C GLU A 126 -0.14 16.47 -8.11
N CYS A 127 0.79 15.53 -8.24
CA CYS A 127 2.21 15.80 -8.13
C CYS A 127 2.97 15.15 -9.30
N ASP A 128 3.92 15.87 -9.87
CA ASP A 128 4.74 15.39 -10.99
C ASP A 128 5.51 14.09 -10.69
N TYR A 129 5.76 13.80 -9.41
CA TYR A 129 6.40 12.55 -8.98
C TYR A 129 5.51 11.31 -9.19
N GLN A 130 4.19 11.48 -9.30
CA GLN A 130 3.21 10.45 -9.64
C GLN A 130 3.22 9.15 -8.78
N LEU A 131 3.75 9.21 -7.56
CA LEU A 131 3.84 8.03 -6.69
C LEU A 131 2.47 7.40 -6.41
N PHE A 132 1.41 8.21 -6.35
CA PHE A 132 0.08 7.69 -6.10
C PHE A 132 -0.43 6.86 -7.29
N GLU A 133 -0.16 7.29 -8.51
CA GLU A 133 -0.53 6.61 -9.73
C GLU A 133 0.20 5.26 -9.84
N PHE A 134 1.47 5.21 -9.46
CA PHE A 134 2.29 3.99 -9.51
C PHE A 134 2.04 3.04 -8.33
N MET A 135 2.00 3.56 -7.10
CA MET A 135 2.00 2.75 -5.87
C MET A 135 0.68 2.82 -5.10
N GLY A 136 -0.19 3.79 -5.40
CA GLY A 136 -1.41 4.03 -4.64
C GLY A 136 -1.19 4.63 -3.26
N ILE A 137 -0.07 5.32 -3.06
CA ILE A 137 0.31 5.96 -1.79
C ILE A 137 0.59 7.44 -2.05
N VAL A 138 -0.02 8.31 -1.24
CA VAL A 138 0.19 9.77 -1.31
C VAL A 138 1.67 10.10 -1.06
N CYS A 139 2.29 10.88 -1.94
CA CYS A 139 3.71 11.22 -1.82
C CYS A 139 3.98 12.33 -0.80
N ARG A 140 5.22 12.42 -0.34
CA ARG A 140 5.73 13.49 0.54
C ARG A 140 5.39 14.91 0.09
N HIS A 141 5.40 15.20 -1.22
CA HIS A 141 5.09 16.54 -1.74
C HIS A 141 3.61 16.89 -1.56
N MET A 142 2.70 15.95 -1.85
CA MET A 142 1.27 16.11 -1.62
C MET A 142 0.97 16.27 -0.12
N LEU A 143 1.63 15.48 0.73
CA LEU A 143 1.48 15.54 2.19
C LEU A 143 1.92 16.91 2.74
N LEU A 144 3.02 17.48 2.24
CA LEU A 144 3.43 18.83 2.58
C LEU A 144 2.34 19.87 2.24
N ILE A 145 1.76 19.77 1.04
CA ILE A 145 0.68 20.68 0.62
C ILE A 145 -0.60 20.48 1.44
N PHE A 146 -0.93 19.24 1.81
CA PHE A 146 -2.04 18.95 2.71
C PHE A 146 -1.87 19.62 4.07
N GLN A 147 -0.67 19.55 4.66
CA GLN A 147 -0.36 20.24 5.92
C GLN A 147 -0.56 21.76 5.80
N VAL A 148 -0.02 22.38 4.75
CA VAL A 148 -0.13 23.84 4.49
C VAL A 148 -1.59 24.28 4.26
N LYS A 149 -2.43 23.38 3.74
CA LYS A 149 -3.83 23.64 3.41
C LYS A 149 -4.81 23.11 4.45
N ASN A 150 -4.32 22.70 5.62
CA ASN A 150 -5.10 22.18 6.74
C ASN A 150 -5.97 20.95 6.37
N ILE A 151 -5.49 20.14 5.42
CA ILE A 151 -6.09 18.85 5.07
C ILE A 151 -5.48 17.79 5.99
N PHE A 152 -6.06 17.63 7.17
CA PHE A 152 -5.53 16.76 8.23
C PHE A 152 -6.02 15.31 8.17
N GLN A 153 -6.70 14.94 7.09
CA GLN A 153 -7.16 13.58 6.82
C GLN A 153 -6.90 13.25 5.36
N ILE A 154 -6.54 12.01 5.08
CA ILE A 154 -6.42 11.46 3.74
C ILE A 154 -7.79 11.53 3.08
N PRO A 155 -7.96 12.27 1.97
CA PRO A 155 -9.21 12.24 1.20
C PRO A 155 -9.52 10.81 0.75
N SER A 156 -10.80 10.43 0.77
CA SER A 156 -11.24 9.05 0.53
C SER A 156 -10.78 8.48 -0.82
N HIS A 157 -10.67 9.31 -1.87
CA HIS A 157 -10.21 8.89 -3.19
C HIS A 157 -8.72 8.51 -3.24
N TYR A 158 -7.93 8.84 -2.20
CA TYR A 158 -6.55 8.37 -2.04
C TYR A 158 -6.44 7.09 -1.19
N ILE A 159 -7.56 6.55 -0.70
CA ILE A 159 -7.61 5.33 0.10
C ILE A 159 -8.03 4.17 -0.80
N LEU A 160 -7.07 3.37 -1.25
CA LEU A 160 -7.33 2.22 -2.10
C LEU A 160 -7.60 0.98 -1.25
N GLN A 161 -8.72 0.27 -1.51
CA GLN A 161 -9.17 -0.87 -0.72
C GLN A 161 -8.11 -1.96 -0.56
N ARG A 162 -7.35 -2.26 -1.62
CA ARG A 162 -6.22 -3.22 -1.61
C ARG A 162 -5.15 -2.94 -0.56
N TRP A 163 -5.05 -1.71 -0.07
CA TRP A 163 -4.07 -1.27 0.92
C TRP A 163 -4.61 -1.19 2.34
N THR A 164 -5.91 -1.41 2.51
CA THR A 164 -6.58 -1.35 3.82
C THR A 164 -6.46 -2.70 4.55
N LYS A 165 -6.60 -2.70 5.87
CA LYS A 165 -6.68 -3.93 6.70
C LYS A 165 -7.85 -4.85 6.31
N GLU A 166 -8.77 -4.33 5.50
CA GLU A 166 -9.98 -4.99 5.03
C GLU A 166 -9.92 -5.40 3.55
N ALA A 167 -8.74 -5.35 2.93
CA ALA A 167 -8.54 -5.78 1.54
C ALA A 167 -9.13 -7.18 1.25
N ASN A 168 -9.08 -8.09 2.23
CA ASN A 168 -9.53 -9.47 2.10
C ASN A 168 -10.98 -9.72 2.55
N LYS A 169 -11.76 -8.70 2.95
CA LYS A 169 -13.15 -8.92 3.42
C LYS A 169 -14.09 -9.45 2.33
N GLU A 170 -13.91 -9.05 1.09
CA GLU A 170 -14.74 -9.51 -0.05
C GLU A 170 -14.37 -10.92 -0.53
N LEU A 171 -13.13 -11.36 -0.33
CA LEU A 171 -12.72 -12.72 -0.67
C LEU A 171 -13.25 -13.75 0.36
N LYS A 172 -13.27 -13.36 1.65
CA LYS A 172 -13.78 -14.22 2.73
C LYS A 172 -15.29 -14.45 2.67
N SER A 173 -16.06 -13.52 2.13
CA SER A 173 -17.50 -13.71 1.93
C SER A 173 -17.80 -14.73 0.81
N VAL A 174 -16.93 -14.83 -0.19
CA VAL A 174 -17.04 -15.80 -1.29
C VAL A 174 -16.63 -17.20 -0.84
N GLU A 175 -15.56 -17.35 -0.06
CA GLU A 175 -15.14 -18.64 0.53
C GLU A 175 -16.21 -19.21 1.46
N TYR A 176 -16.86 -18.36 2.27
CA TYR A 176 -17.97 -18.77 3.12
C TYR A 176 -19.16 -19.23 2.27
N ARG A 177 -19.49 -18.54 1.18
CA ARG A 177 -20.60 -18.91 0.30
C ARG A 177 -20.36 -20.23 -0.45
N SER A 178 -19.13 -20.48 -0.89
CA SER A 178 -18.71 -21.74 -1.50
C SER A 178 -18.82 -22.93 -0.53
N SER A 179 -18.43 -22.72 0.74
CA SER A 179 -18.50 -23.77 1.77
C SER A 179 -19.94 -24.22 2.09
N PHE A 180 -20.91 -23.31 1.98
CA PHE A 180 -22.33 -23.60 2.21
C PHE A 180 -23.00 -24.32 1.02
N GLU A 181 -22.52 -24.09 -0.20
CA GLU A 181 -23.03 -24.77 -1.39
C GLU A 181 -22.56 -26.24 -1.45
N ASP A 182 -21.34 -26.52 -0.98
CA ASP A 182 -20.80 -27.88 -0.89
C ASP A 182 -21.48 -28.75 0.20
N GLU A 183 -21.81 -28.18 1.37
CA GLU A 183 -22.56 -28.91 2.42
C GLU A 183 -24.00 -29.25 2.00
N HIS A 184 -24.64 -28.37 1.21
CA HIS A 184 -26.01 -28.58 0.75
C HIS A 184 -26.10 -29.60 -0.39
N HIS A 185 -25.02 -29.84 -1.14
CA HIS A 185 -24.94 -30.90 -2.15
C HIS A 185 -24.69 -32.28 -1.53
N MET A 186 -23.99 -32.36 -0.38
CA MET A 186 -23.75 -33.61 0.35
C MET A 186 -24.96 -34.08 1.17
N SER A 187 -25.86 -33.18 1.59
CA SER A 187 -27.08 -33.54 2.33
C SER A 187 -28.26 -33.96 1.44
N ARG A 188 -28.14 -33.87 0.11
CA ARG A 188 -29.15 -34.35 -0.86
C ARG A 188 -28.83 -35.73 -1.45
N ALA A 189 -27.72 -36.33 -1.03
CA ALA A 189 -27.23 -37.63 -1.52
C ALA A 189 -27.37 -38.78 -0.50
N LEU A 190 -28.14 -38.58 0.57
CA LEU A 190 -28.61 -39.61 1.51
C LEU A 190 -30.14 -39.68 1.45
#